data_AF-A0A9W9II62-F1
#
_entry.id   AF-A0A9W9II62-F1
#
_cell.length_a   1.000
_cell.length_b   1.000
_cell.length_c   1.000
_cell.angle_alpha   90.00
_cell.angle_beta   90.00
_cell.angle_gamma   90.00
#
_symmetry.space_group_name_H-M   'P 1'
#
loop_
_entity.id
_entity.type
_entity.pdbx_description
1 polymer ?
#
loop_
_entity_poly.entity_id
_entity_poly.type
_entity_poly.pdbx_seq_one_letter_code
_entity_poly.pdbx_strand_id
1 'polypeptide(L)'
;MLQPRLLAPLRALERAFSPSLRSAQNAYQPQSLILRSLSASLSVPKTTPIFRTLLPLSQVRFASHASQGTANRHSRDPAGKRLGAKRSNGEYVVPGCIIFRQRGSKWFPGDNCAMGRDHTIYATQAGYVRYYLDPERHPERRYIGVVFEKEERLPQPRNAPTRRRLNMVTIPRAEPVAYQSDIVATINENGTQVASAEAVNAGSGPQLRPGYMYREANWVIGRAAEKAGITAKSYDRNNRWLAWRKREARAERAAQMKSLKGKKKAPRKAK
;
A
#
# COMPACT_ATOMS: atom_id res chain seq x y z
N MET A 1 30.50 11.12 -51.16
CA MET A 1 30.90 9.97 -50.32
C MET A 1 29.73 9.60 -49.43
N LEU A 2 28.92 8.64 -49.88
CA LEU A 2 27.84 8.02 -49.11
C LEU A 2 28.41 6.78 -48.40
N GLN A 3 28.16 6.65 -47.09
CA GLN A 3 28.05 5.34 -46.47
C GLN A 3 26.90 5.29 -45.44
N PRO A 4 26.25 4.13 -45.26
CA PRO A 4 24.94 3.97 -44.61
C PRO A 4 24.96 3.14 -43.31
N ARG A 5 23.88 3.32 -42.52
CA ARG A 5 23.15 2.43 -41.56
C ARG A 5 23.80 1.13 -41.06
N LEU A 6 23.66 0.82 -39.75
CA LEU A 6 23.04 -0.40 -39.16
C LEU A 6 22.69 -0.12 -37.66
N LEU A 7 21.41 0.03 -37.27
CA LEU A 7 20.41 -0.97 -36.82
C LEU A 7 20.32 -1.14 -35.28
N ALA A 8 19.15 -0.80 -34.74
CA ALA A 8 18.71 -1.05 -33.37
C ALA A 8 18.28 -2.52 -33.17
N PRO A 9 18.45 -3.11 -31.97
CA PRO A 9 17.99 -4.47 -31.73
C PRO A 9 16.46 -4.52 -31.53
N LEU A 10 15.81 -5.26 -32.42
CA LEU A 10 14.47 -5.81 -32.26
C LEU A 10 14.47 -6.82 -31.11
N ARG A 11 13.59 -6.66 -30.12
CA ARG A 11 13.12 -7.76 -29.28
C ARG A 11 11.59 -7.71 -29.22
N ALA A 12 10.98 -8.43 -30.14
CA ALA A 12 9.60 -8.84 -30.05
C ALA A 12 9.52 -10.22 -29.38
N LEU A 13 8.55 -10.33 -28.47
CA LEU A 13 7.69 -11.48 -28.21
C LEU A 13 8.31 -12.89 -28.13
N GLU A 14 8.35 -13.43 -26.91
CA GLU A 14 7.75 -14.75 -26.66
C GLU A 14 7.08 -14.74 -25.28
N ARG A 15 5.76 -14.99 -25.28
CA ARG A 15 4.98 -15.46 -24.14
C ARG A 15 4.70 -16.92 -24.41
N ALA A 16 5.23 -17.82 -23.58
CA ALA A 16 4.71 -19.16 -23.44
C ALA A 16 4.57 -19.47 -21.94
N PHE A 17 3.39 -19.96 -21.59
CA PHE A 17 2.97 -20.39 -20.27
C PHE A 17 3.85 -21.52 -19.73
N SER A 18 4.18 -21.48 -18.44
CA SER A 18 4.09 -22.66 -17.55
C SER A 18 4.24 -22.28 -16.07
N PRO A 19 3.40 -22.82 -15.17
CA PRO A 19 3.41 -22.57 -13.73
C PRO A 19 4.18 -23.66 -12.96
N SER A 20 4.75 -23.33 -11.78
CA SER A 20 4.71 -24.20 -10.58
C SER A 20 5.54 -23.65 -9.41
N LEU A 21 4.82 -23.41 -8.32
CA LEU A 21 5.13 -23.70 -6.91
C LEU A 21 6.60 -23.88 -6.51
N ARG A 22 7.11 -22.96 -5.68
CA ARG A 22 8.31 -23.17 -4.86
C ARG A 22 7.86 -23.46 -3.42
N SER A 23 7.73 -24.75 -3.07
CA SER A 23 7.63 -25.20 -1.70
C SER A 23 9.03 -25.26 -1.08
N ALA A 24 9.23 -24.54 0.01
CA ALA A 24 10.40 -24.70 0.86
C ALA A 24 10.23 -25.96 1.74
N GLN A 25 11.26 -26.79 1.81
CA GLN A 25 11.45 -27.72 2.92
C GLN A 25 12.92 -27.69 3.34
N ASN A 26 13.12 -27.21 4.57
CA ASN A 26 14.31 -27.48 5.36
C ASN A 26 14.35 -28.97 5.67
N ALA A 27 15.49 -29.62 5.46
CA ALA A 27 15.79 -30.89 6.10
C ALA A 27 17.27 -30.94 6.48
N TYR A 28 17.45 -31.22 7.76
CA TYR A 28 18.67 -31.50 8.49
C TYR A 28 19.54 -32.56 7.79
N GLN A 29 20.87 -32.40 7.90
CA GLN A 29 21.84 -33.47 7.68
C GLN A 29 22.81 -33.51 8.86
N PRO A 30 22.90 -34.62 9.60
CA PRO A 30 23.85 -34.79 10.70
C PRO A 30 25.24 -35.21 10.21
N GLN A 31 26.22 -34.85 11.03
CA GLN A 31 27.65 -35.10 10.90
C GLN A 31 27.96 -36.59 10.90
N SER A 32 28.93 -37.02 10.09
CA SER A 32 29.65 -38.27 10.30
C SER A 32 31.16 -38.06 10.23
N LEU A 33 31.79 -38.70 11.22
CA LEU A 33 33.18 -38.63 11.61
C LEU A 33 34.03 -39.50 10.69
N ILE A 34 35.16 -39.00 10.20
CA ILE A 34 36.24 -39.85 9.71
C ILE A 34 37.55 -39.40 10.35
N LEU A 35 38.05 -40.29 11.21
CA LEU A 35 39.37 -40.32 11.80
C LEU A 35 40.44 -40.41 10.70
N ARG A 36 41.50 -39.61 10.83
CA ARG A 36 42.74 -39.86 10.09
C ARG A 36 43.92 -39.70 11.04
N SER A 37 44.39 -40.85 11.52
CA SER A 37 45.61 -41.03 12.27
C SER A 37 46.82 -40.92 11.34
N LEU A 38 47.74 -40.03 11.67
CA LEU A 38 49.13 -40.12 11.20
C LEU A 38 50.04 -39.98 12.42
N SER A 39 50.49 -41.13 12.90
CA SER A 39 51.65 -41.31 13.75
C SER A 39 52.91 -41.04 12.92
N ALA A 40 53.71 -40.05 13.30
CA ALA A 40 55.10 -39.91 12.86
C ALA A 40 56.00 -39.91 14.10
N SER A 41 56.96 -40.81 14.05
CA SER A 41 57.86 -41.28 15.09
C SER A 41 58.83 -40.22 15.61
N LEU A 42 59.08 -40.27 16.92
CA LEU A 42 60.21 -39.61 17.59
C LEU A 42 61.56 -40.18 17.09
N SER A 43 62.52 -39.29 16.83
CA SER A 43 63.93 -39.57 17.07
C SER A 43 64.66 -38.29 17.54
N VAL A 44 65.35 -38.45 18.66
CA VAL A 44 66.24 -37.52 19.38
C VAL A 44 67.34 -38.45 19.96
N PRO A 45 68.57 -38.03 20.35
CA PRO A 45 69.29 -36.74 20.23
C PRO A 45 70.68 -36.90 19.57
N LYS A 46 71.41 -35.79 19.37
CA LYS A 46 72.83 -35.73 19.74
C LYS A 46 73.30 -34.31 20.06
N THR A 47 74.07 -34.25 21.13
CA THR A 47 74.60 -33.13 21.89
C THR A 47 75.84 -32.55 21.23
N THR A 48 75.96 -31.22 21.18
CA THR A 48 77.20 -30.49 21.52
C THR A 48 76.88 -29.04 21.91
N PRO A 49 77.51 -28.50 22.98
CA PRO A 49 77.35 -27.12 23.42
C PRO A 49 78.40 -26.25 22.71
N ILE A 50 78.09 -25.00 22.36
CA ILE A 50 79.08 -23.92 22.14
C ILE A 50 78.33 -22.59 21.88
N PHE A 51 78.67 -21.58 22.70
CA PHE A 51 78.33 -20.14 22.63
C PHE A 51 76.87 -19.68 22.64
N ARG A 52 76.35 -19.40 23.86
CA ARG A 52 75.34 -18.36 24.07
C ARG A 52 75.98 -16.98 23.86
N THR A 53 75.82 -16.43 22.67
CA THR A 53 75.93 -14.98 22.48
C THR A 53 74.65 -14.34 23.02
N LEU A 54 74.79 -13.53 24.06
CA LEU A 54 73.75 -12.66 24.59
C LEU A 54 73.49 -11.55 23.56
N LEU A 55 72.61 -11.79 22.60
CA LEU A 55 72.04 -10.74 21.77
C LEU A 55 70.89 -10.08 22.56
N PRO A 56 70.88 -8.74 22.71
CA PRO A 56 69.77 -8.06 23.36
C PRO A 56 68.51 -8.31 22.54
N LEU A 57 67.50 -8.87 23.18
CA LEU A 57 66.15 -9.01 22.66
C LEU A 57 65.55 -7.61 22.46
N SER A 58 65.97 -6.90 21.42
CA SER A 58 65.20 -5.80 20.87
C SER A 58 64.05 -6.45 20.10
N GLN A 59 62.98 -6.77 20.81
CA GLN A 59 61.74 -7.19 20.19
C GLN A 59 61.16 -5.97 19.46
N VAL A 60 61.65 -5.72 18.25
CA VAL A 60 61.06 -4.77 17.32
C VAL A 60 59.71 -5.34 16.93
N ARG A 61 58.65 -4.84 17.58
CA ARG A 61 57.30 -5.06 17.09
C ARG A 61 57.16 -4.24 15.83
N PHE A 62 57.25 -4.88 14.67
CA PHE A 62 56.68 -4.34 13.44
C PHE A 62 55.17 -4.40 13.57
N ALA A 63 54.59 -3.51 14.38
CA ALA A 63 53.21 -3.15 14.21
C ALA A 63 53.16 -2.37 12.89
N SER A 64 52.92 -3.07 11.78
CA SER A 64 52.26 -2.40 10.67
C SER A 64 50.92 -1.97 11.24
N HIS A 65 50.74 -0.66 11.41
CA HIS A 65 49.41 -0.13 11.59
C HIS A 65 48.65 -0.64 10.37
N ALA A 66 47.80 -1.66 10.55
CA ALA A 66 46.88 -2.05 9.50
C ALA A 66 46.15 -0.74 9.19
N SER A 67 46.49 -0.16 8.04
CA SER A 67 45.85 1.05 7.55
C SER A 67 44.36 0.80 7.73
N GLN A 68 43.70 1.72 8.43
CA GLN A 68 42.29 1.61 8.83
C GLN A 68 41.39 1.59 7.58
N GLY A 69 41.46 0.53 6.79
CA GLY A 69 40.75 0.35 5.54
C GLY A 69 40.15 -1.05 5.42
N THR A 70 40.33 -1.91 6.42
CA THR A 70 39.97 -3.33 6.29
C THR A 70 39.16 -3.90 7.46
N ALA A 71 38.60 -3.05 8.33
CA ALA A 71 37.73 -3.50 9.44
C ALA A 71 36.24 -3.64 9.03
N ASN A 72 35.86 -3.14 7.85
CA ASN A 72 34.52 -3.26 7.28
C ASN A 72 34.60 -3.71 5.80
N ARG A 73 35.19 -4.88 5.52
CA ARG A 73 35.14 -5.53 4.17
C ARG A 73 33.74 -6.08 3.84
N HIS A 74 32.70 -5.33 4.16
CA HIS A 74 31.35 -5.60 3.74
C HIS A 74 30.72 -4.27 3.33
N SER A 75 31.17 -3.73 2.19
CA SER A 75 30.28 -2.88 1.38
C SER A 75 29.13 -3.79 0.95
N ARG A 76 28.09 -3.86 1.79
CA ARG A 76 26.90 -4.64 1.55
C ARG A 76 26.05 -3.82 0.60
N ASP A 77 26.47 -3.78 -0.67
CA ASP A 77 25.80 -3.00 -1.69
C ASP A 77 24.33 -3.47 -1.76
N PRO A 78 23.36 -2.58 -1.45
CA PRO A 78 21.98 -2.98 -1.43
C PRO A 78 21.54 -3.30 -2.85
N ALA A 79 20.74 -4.35 -3.00
CA ALA A 79 20.13 -4.69 -4.29
C ALA A 79 19.40 -3.47 -4.89
N GLY A 80 19.60 -3.28 -6.20
CA GLY A 80 18.99 -2.19 -6.95
C GLY A 80 17.47 -2.14 -6.77
N LYS A 81 16.93 -0.95 -6.50
CA LYS A 81 15.50 -0.75 -6.17
C LYS A 81 14.58 -0.70 -7.39
N ARG A 82 15.10 -0.96 -8.59
CA ARG A 82 14.34 -1.00 -9.86
C ARG A 82 13.50 0.27 -10.10
N LEU A 83 14.05 1.44 -9.76
CA LEU A 83 13.44 2.74 -10.02
C LEU A 83 13.44 3.06 -11.54
N GLY A 84 12.77 4.15 -11.93
CA GLY A 84 12.70 4.62 -13.31
C GLY A 84 11.34 4.40 -13.97
N ALA A 85 11.30 4.65 -15.29
CA ALA A 85 10.12 4.49 -16.11
C ALA A 85 9.67 3.03 -16.18
N LYS A 86 8.36 2.83 -16.16
CA LYS A 86 7.66 1.55 -16.35
C LYS A 86 6.77 1.59 -17.58
N ARG A 87 6.37 2.78 -18.00
CA ARG A 87 5.66 3.05 -19.24
C ARG A 87 6.36 4.16 -20.00
N SER A 88 6.57 3.93 -21.29
CA SER A 88 7.23 4.86 -22.20
C SER A 88 6.22 5.84 -22.81
N ASN A 89 6.71 6.86 -23.53
CA ASN A 89 5.86 7.86 -24.16
C ASN A 89 4.98 7.22 -25.26
N GLY A 90 3.67 7.48 -25.24
CA GLY A 90 2.70 6.93 -26.18
C GLY A 90 2.24 5.50 -25.89
N GLU A 91 2.66 4.91 -24.75
CA GLU A 91 2.22 3.58 -24.34
C GLU A 91 0.82 3.61 -23.73
N TYR A 92 0.00 2.60 -24.04
CA TYR A 92 -1.36 2.48 -23.52
C TYR A 92 -1.35 2.01 -22.05
N VAL A 93 -2.17 2.65 -21.21
CA VAL A 93 -2.30 2.37 -19.78
C VAL A 93 -3.76 2.32 -19.35
N VAL A 94 -4.01 1.57 -18.30
CA VAL A 94 -5.31 1.38 -17.63
C VAL A 94 -5.20 1.98 -16.21
N PRO A 95 -6.30 2.41 -15.56
CA PRO A 95 -6.25 2.94 -14.20
C PRO A 95 -5.47 2.03 -13.23
N GLY A 96 -4.64 2.63 -12.39
CA GLY A 96 -3.76 1.92 -11.44
C GLY A 96 -2.42 1.46 -12.02
N CYS A 97 -2.20 1.52 -13.34
CA CYS A 97 -0.90 1.20 -13.92
C CYS A 97 0.17 2.18 -13.46
N ILE A 98 1.30 1.65 -12.98
CA ILE A 98 2.48 2.45 -12.61
C ILE A 98 3.18 2.94 -13.88
N ILE A 99 3.45 4.24 -13.96
CA ILE A 99 4.15 4.87 -15.08
C ILE A 99 5.63 5.11 -14.73
N PHE A 100 5.91 5.63 -13.53
CA PHE A 100 7.28 5.96 -13.12
C PHE A 100 7.48 5.75 -11.62
N ARG A 101 8.53 5.01 -11.23
CA ARG A 101 8.94 4.85 -9.82
C ARG A 101 10.16 5.71 -9.53
N GLN A 102 10.11 6.53 -8.49
CA GLN A 102 11.17 7.51 -8.21
C GLN A 102 11.44 7.68 -6.72
N ARG A 103 12.52 8.40 -6.42
CA ARG A 103 12.81 8.95 -5.10
C ARG A 103 12.75 10.46 -5.23
N GLY A 104 11.89 11.09 -4.42
CA GLY A 104 11.45 12.46 -4.66
C GLY A 104 10.67 12.62 -5.96
N SER A 105 10.26 13.84 -6.26
CA SER A 105 9.48 14.20 -7.45
C SER A 105 10.39 14.71 -8.58
N LYS A 106 11.05 13.79 -9.31
CA LYS A 106 11.79 14.14 -10.54
C LYS A 106 10.84 14.49 -11.69
N TRP A 107 9.75 13.73 -11.73
CA TRP A 107 8.57 13.99 -12.53
C TRP A 107 7.39 14.27 -11.59
N PHE A 108 6.52 15.18 -11.99
CA PHE A 108 5.30 15.53 -11.29
C PHE A 108 4.09 14.90 -11.97
N PRO A 109 3.01 14.60 -11.22
CA PRO A 109 1.77 14.13 -11.81
C PRO A 109 1.14 15.27 -12.65
N GLY A 110 0.90 15.00 -13.92
CA GLY A 110 0.14 15.86 -14.83
C GLY A 110 -1.30 15.38 -14.98
N ASP A 111 -1.89 15.64 -16.15
CA ASP A 111 -3.29 15.30 -16.43
C ASP A 111 -3.55 13.78 -16.33
N ASN A 112 -4.66 13.39 -15.69
CA ASN A 112 -5.09 11.99 -15.53
C ASN A 112 -4.03 11.05 -14.90
N CYS A 113 -3.15 11.63 -14.09
CA CYS A 113 -2.14 10.94 -13.30
C CYS A 113 -2.27 11.35 -11.82
N ALA A 114 -1.89 10.43 -10.94
CA ALA A 114 -1.79 10.71 -9.51
C ALA A 114 -0.44 10.21 -8.97
N MET A 115 -0.10 10.68 -7.78
CA MET A 115 1.17 10.39 -7.12
C MET A 115 0.93 9.65 -5.81
N GLY A 116 1.60 8.51 -5.64
CA GLY A 116 1.54 7.71 -4.42
C GLY A 116 2.42 8.26 -3.29
N ARG A 117 2.36 7.62 -2.12
CA ARG A 117 3.15 8.00 -0.93
C ARG A 117 4.66 8.00 -1.19
N ASP A 118 5.15 7.09 -2.02
CA ASP A 118 6.57 6.98 -2.39
C ASP A 118 6.93 7.80 -3.64
N HIS A 119 6.09 8.77 -4.01
CA HIS A 119 6.20 9.59 -5.23
C HIS A 119 6.11 8.80 -6.54
N THR A 120 5.65 7.55 -6.50
CA THR A 120 5.35 6.77 -7.71
C THR A 120 4.18 7.40 -8.46
N ILE A 121 4.34 7.63 -9.76
CA ILE A 121 3.28 8.15 -10.62
C ILE A 121 2.52 6.98 -11.25
N TYR A 122 1.19 7.03 -11.17
CA TYR A 122 0.29 6.03 -11.73
C TYR A 122 -0.87 6.70 -12.48
N ALA A 123 -1.43 5.96 -13.45
CA ALA A 123 -2.56 6.42 -14.27
C ALA A 123 -3.86 6.36 -13.47
N THR A 124 -4.69 7.41 -13.54
CA THR A 124 -6.05 7.41 -12.96
C THR A 124 -7.12 7.03 -13.99
N GLN A 125 -6.82 7.20 -15.28
CA GLN A 125 -7.74 6.91 -16.39
C GLN A 125 -7.04 6.07 -17.47
N ALA A 126 -7.84 5.41 -18.31
CA ALA A 126 -7.33 4.66 -19.44
C ALA A 126 -6.96 5.60 -20.60
N GLY A 127 -5.78 5.40 -21.20
CA GLY A 127 -5.27 6.30 -22.24
C GLY A 127 -3.80 6.05 -22.59
N TYR A 128 -3.11 7.05 -23.12
CA TYR A 128 -1.72 6.98 -23.54
C TYR A 128 -0.83 7.91 -22.73
N VAL A 129 0.34 7.44 -22.32
CA VAL A 129 1.27 8.22 -21.48
C VAL A 129 1.94 9.34 -22.29
N ARG A 130 2.01 10.55 -21.73
CA ARG A 130 2.73 11.71 -22.29
C ARG A 130 3.65 12.33 -21.26
N TYR A 131 4.91 12.54 -21.65
CA TYR A 131 5.89 13.30 -20.88
C TYR A 131 5.98 14.71 -21.47
N TYR A 132 5.81 15.74 -20.65
CA TYR A 132 5.75 17.13 -21.13
C TYR A 132 6.27 18.14 -20.10
N LEU A 133 6.51 19.36 -20.58
CA LEU A 133 6.83 20.53 -19.77
C LEU A 133 5.61 21.47 -19.82
N ASP A 134 5.32 22.14 -18.71
CA ASP A 134 4.22 23.10 -18.63
C ASP A 134 4.76 24.44 -18.12
N PRO A 135 5.28 25.30 -19.02
CA PRO A 135 5.92 26.54 -18.64
C PRO A 135 4.95 27.56 -18.07
N GLU A 136 3.68 27.53 -18.50
CA GLU A 136 2.63 28.43 -18.00
C GLU A 136 2.33 28.16 -16.52
N ARG A 137 2.31 26.89 -16.13
CA ARG A 137 2.03 26.50 -14.74
C ARG A 137 3.27 26.55 -13.86
N HIS A 138 4.35 25.89 -14.28
CA HIS A 138 5.61 25.81 -13.52
C HIS A 138 6.80 25.61 -14.48
N PRO A 139 7.68 26.61 -14.65
CA PRO A 139 8.71 26.62 -15.71
C PRO A 139 9.76 25.50 -15.59
N GLU A 140 10.16 25.14 -14.37
CA GLU A 140 11.25 24.17 -14.14
C GLU A 140 10.75 22.72 -13.97
N ARG A 141 9.44 22.51 -13.84
CA ARG A 141 8.88 21.20 -13.48
C ARG A 141 8.56 20.40 -14.74
N ARG A 142 8.78 19.09 -14.62
CA ARG A 142 8.49 18.12 -15.68
C ARG A 142 7.33 17.24 -15.28
N TYR A 143 6.41 16.98 -16.20
CA TYR A 143 5.15 16.30 -15.93
C TYR A 143 5.01 14.99 -16.71
N ILE A 144 4.23 14.09 -16.11
CA ILE A 144 3.75 12.88 -16.76
C ILE A 144 2.23 12.90 -16.69
N GLY A 145 1.57 12.92 -17.83
CA GLY A 145 0.13 12.85 -17.96
C GLY A 145 -0.32 11.65 -18.78
N VAL A 146 -1.62 11.41 -18.80
CA VAL A 146 -2.28 10.42 -19.65
C VAL A 146 -3.34 11.14 -20.48
N VAL A 147 -3.25 10.95 -21.80
CA VAL A 147 -4.21 11.49 -22.78
C VAL A 147 -5.17 10.40 -23.26
N PHE A 148 -6.36 10.76 -23.70
CA PHE A 148 -7.37 9.76 -24.08
C PHE A 148 -7.13 9.16 -25.45
N GLU A 149 -6.79 10.04 -26.39
CA GLU A 149 -6.47 9.72 -27.77
C GLU A 149 -4.96 9.74 -27.94
N LYS A 150 -4.43 8.88 -28.81
CA LYS A 150 -2.99 8.78 -29.02
C LYS A 150 -2.40 10.06 -29.61
N GLU A 151 -3.17 10.81 -30.40
CA GLU A 151 -2.69 11.99 -31.12
C GLU A 151 -2.64 13.26 -30.26
N GLU A 152 -3.36 13.26 -29.14
CA GLU A 152 -3.39 14.37 -28.19
C GLU A 152 -1.99 14.69 -27.63
N ARG A 153 -1.72 15.99 -27.52
CA ARG A 153 -0.48 16.55 -26.96
C ARG A 153 -0.80 17.30 -25.65
N LEU A 154 0.08 17.16 -24.68
CA LEU A 154 0.10 17.95 -23.45
C LEU A 154 1.28 18.92 -23.51
N PRO A 155 1.19 20.11 -22.88
CA PRO A 155 0.08 20.62 -22.05
C PRO A 155 -1.12 21.10 -22.89
N GLN A 156 -2.33 21.02 -22.31
CA GLN A 156 -3.52 21.64 -22.92
C GLN A 156 -3.46 23.16 -22.73
N PRO A 157 -3.92 23.96 -23.70
CA PRO A 157 -3.94 25.41 -23.54
C PRO A 157 -4.92 25.82 -22.45
N ARG A 158 -4.58 26.84 -21.65
CA ARG A 158 -5.31 27.25 -20.44
C ARG A 158 -6.82 27.47 -20.60
N ASN A 159 -7.26 27.94 -21.77
CA ASN A 159 -8.66 28.26 -22.04
C ASN A 159 -9.42 27.16 -22.80
N ALA A 160 -8.79 26.03 -23.11
CA ALA A 160 -9.50 24.92 -23.73
C ALA A 160 -10.38 24.17 -22.72
N PRO A 161 -11.53 23.63 -23.15
CA PRO A 161 -12.35 22.77 -22.31
C PRO A 161 -11.57 21.50 -21.93
N THR A 162 -11.63 21.12 -20.66
CA THR A 162 -10.98 19.90 -20.17
C THR A 162 -11.66 18.68 -20.79
N ARG A 163 -10.89 17.86 -21.53
CA ARG A 163 -11.38 16.55 -22.02
C ARG A 163 -11.61 15.62 -20.82
N ARG A 164 -12.74 14.89 -20.81
CA ARG A 164 -13.10 13.91 -19.76
C ARG A 164 -13.82 12.72 -20.37
N ARG A 165 -13.68 11.53 -19.77
CA ARG A 165 -14.46 10.34 -20.14
C ARG A 165 -15.49 10.01 -19.07
N LEU A 166 -16.69 9.65 -19.51
CA LEU A 166 -17.77 9.22 -18.61
C LEU A 166 -17.50 7.82 -18.02
N ASN A 167 -16.89 6.91 -18.79
CA ASN A 167 -16.59 5.52 -18.40
C ASN A 167 -17.78 4.76 -17.80
N MET A 168 -18.99 5.03 -18.30
CA MET A 168 -20.21 4.34 -17.90
C MET A 168 -20.86 3.70 -19.12
N VAL A 169 -21.51 2.55 -18.90
CA VAL A 169 -22.27 1.84 -19.91
C VAL A 169 -23.74 1.95 -19.55
N THR A 170 -24.60 2.21 -20.54
CA THR A 170 -26.05 2.22 -20.36
C THR A 170 -26.55 0.80 -20.18
N ILE A 171 -27.14 0.51 -19.02
CA ILE A 171 -27.81 -0.77 -18.76
C ILE A 171 -29.31 -0.48 -18.74
N PRO A 172 -30.13 -1.16 -19.55
CA PRO A 172 -31.58 -1.00 -19.48
C PRO A 172 -32.04 -1.37 -18.06
N ARG A 173 -32.87 -0.53 -17.47
CA ARG A 173 -33.44 -0.81 -16.15
C ARG A 173 -34.35 -2.03 -16.28
N ALA A 174 -34.17 -3.01 -15.39
CA ALA A 174 -35.12 -4.11 -15.30
C ALA A 174 -36.46 -3.55 -14.78
N GLU A 175 -37.51 -3.68 -15.58
CA GLU A 175 -38.86 -3.38 -15.14
C GLU A 175 -39.24 -4.35 -14.02
N PRO A 176 -39.91 -3.88 -12.95
CA PRO A 176 -40.38 -4.77 -11.90
C PRO A 176 -41.37 -5.76 -12.51
N VAL A 177 -41.05 -7.05 -12.48
CA VAL A 177 -42.02 -8.10 -12.81
C VAL A 177 -43.12 -7.99 -11.75
N ALA A 178 -44.31 -7.57 -12.16
CA ALA A 178 -45.47 -7.60 -11.29
C ALA A 178 -45.72 -9.06 -10.92
N TYR A 179 -45.47 -9.42 -9.67
CA TYR A 179 -45.93 -10.70 -9.13
C TYR A 179 -47.46 -10.65 -9.10
N GLN A 180 -48.09 -11.21 -10.13
CA GLN A 180 -49.50 -11.53 -10.06
C GLN A 180 -49.63 -12.64 -9.02
N SER A 181 -50.17 -12.30 -7.85
CA SER A 181 -50.69 -13.31 -6.94
C SER A 181 -51.90 -13.92 -7.64
N ASP A 182 -51.70 -15.06 -8.30
CA ASP A 182 -52.82 -15.81 -8.89
C ASP A 182 -53.81 -16.13 -7.76
N ILE A 183 -54.99 -15.52 -7.83
CA ILE A 183 -56.08 -15.79 -6.91
C ILE A 183 -56.61 -17.17 -7.29
N VAL A 184 -56.29 -18.18 -6.49
CA VAL A 184 -56.82 -19.54 -6.69
C VAL A 184 -58.17 -19.63 -5.97
N ALA A 185 -59.25 -19.68 -6.73
CA ALA A 185 -60.58 -19.96 -6.19
C ALA A 185 -60.80 -21.48 -6.14
N THR A 186 -61.06 -22.02 -4.95
CA THR A 186 -61.48 -23.42 -4.77
C THR A 186 -62.99 -23.46 -4.50
N ILE A 187 -63.69 -24.31 -5.24
CA ILE A 187 -65.14 -24.51 -5.11
C ILE A 187 -65.35 -25.75 -4.24
N ASN A 188 -65.89 -25.55 -3.03
CA ASN A 188 -66.34 -26.64 -2.15
C ASN A 188 -67.88 -26.65 -2.11
N GLU A 189 -68.45 -27.76 -1.61
CA GLU A 189 -69.90 -28.01 -1.57
C GLU A 189 -70.71 -26.96 -0.77
N ASN A 190 -70.04 -26.14 0.05
CA ASN A 190 -70.64 -25.07 0.87
C ASN A 190 -70.44 -23.64 0.29
N GLY A 191 -70.02 -23.51 -0.98
CA GLY A 191 -69.85 -22.23 -1.67
C GLY A 191 -68.41 -21.90 -2.07
N THR A 192 -68.26 -20.90 -2.94
CA THR A 192 -66.96 -20.46 -3.50
C THR A 192 -66.13 -19.73 -2.43
N GLN A 193 -64.98 -20.27 -2.06
CA GLN A 193 -64.00 -19.55 -1.24
C GLN A 193 -62.91 -18.96 -2.13
N VAL A 194 -62.78 -17.64 -2.09
CA VAL A 194 -61.74 -16.88 -2.78
C VAL A 194 -60.66 -16.57 -1.75
N ALA A 195 -59.53 -17.27 -1.81
CA ALA A 195 -58.35 -16.94 -1.01
C ALA A 195 -57.29 -16.32 -1.93
N SER A 196 -56.76 -15.16 -1.55
CA SER A 196 -55.47 -14.71 -2.09
C SER A 196 -54.45 -15.75 -1.64
N ALA A 197 -53.77 -16.43 -2.56
CA ALA A 197 -52.62 -17.24 -2.20
C ALA A 197 -51.69 -16.34 -1.38
N GLU A 198 -51.54 -16.66 -0.09
CA GLU A 198 -50.67 -15.91 0.80
C GLU A 198 -49.32 -15.86 0.09
N ALA A 199 -48.93 -14.66 -0.37
CA ALA A 199 -47.56 -14.41 -0.71
C ALA A 199 -46.79 -14.80 0.54
N VAL A 200 -46.16 -15.97 0.51
CA VAL A 200 -45.32 -16.48 1.59
C VAL A 200 -44.54 -15.29 2.06
N ASN A 201 -44.84 -14.84 3.29
CA ASN A 201 -44.27 -13.65 3.87
C ASN A 201 -42.75 -13.82 3.84
N ALA A 202 -42.12 -13.37 2.76
CA ALA A 202 -40.70 -13.15 2.68
C ALA A 202 -40.48 -12.03 3.68
N GLY A 203 -40.06 -12.42 4.88
CA GLY A 203 -40.11 -11.62 6.09
C GLY A 203 -39.84 -10.15 5.81
N SER A 204 -40.71 -9.28 6.33
CA SER A 204 -40.70 -7.82 6.17
C SER A 204 -39.47 -7.12 6.79
N GLY A 205 -38.42 -7.87 7.10
CA GLY A 205 -37.10 -7.36 7.47
C GLY A 205 -36.07 -7.62 6.38
N PRO A 206 -35.01 -6.81 6.28
CA PRO A 206 -33.93 -7.07 5.34
C PRO A 206 -33.36 -8.48 5.57
N GLN A 207 -33.53 -9.36 4.57
CA GLN A 207 -33.03 -10.73 4.58
C GLN A 207 -31.49 -10.68 4.67
N LEU A 208 -30.94 -11.11 5.80
CA LEU A 208 -29.50 -11.21 5.99
C LEU A 208 -28.93 -12.23 5.00
N ARG A 209 -27.78 -11.92 4.39
CA ARG A 209 -27.09 -12.84 3.48
C ARG A 209 -26.83 -14.19 4.18
N PRO A 210 -26.99 -15.34 3.51
CA PRO A 210 -26.64 -16.63 4.09
C PRO A 210 -25.20 -16.62 4.61
N GLY A 211 -25.00 -16.97 5.88
CA GLY A 211 -23.70 -16.91 6.58
C GLY A 211 -23.41 -15.62 7.36
N TYR A 212 -24.26 -14.60 7.24
CA TYR A 212 -24.21 -13.41 8.09
C TYR A 212 -25.15 -13.59 9.30
N MET A 213 -24.65 -14.29 10.32
CA MET A 213 -25.33 -14.31 11.63
C MET A 213 -25.07 -12.97 12.30
N TYR A 214 -26.11 -12.15 12.53
CA TYR A 214 -25.93 -10.91 13.27
C TYR A 214 -25.48 -11.27 14.69
N ARG A 215 -24.35 -10.70 15.13
CA ARG A 215 -23.95 -10.84 16.53
C ARG A 215 -24.91 -9.98 17.34
N GLU A 216 -25.75 -10.60 18.16
CA GLU A 216 -26.68 -9.89 19.05
C GLU A 216 -25.98 -8.78 19.84
N ALA A 217 -24.73 -9.03 20.28
CA ALA A 217 -23.89 -8.03 20.93
C ALA A 217 -23.69 -6.75 20.09
N ASN A 218 -23.46 -6.86 18.78
CA ASN A 218 -23.28 -5.70 17.91
C ASN A 218 -24.59 -4.93 17.70
N TRP A 219 -25.71 -5.65 17.62
CA TRP A 219 -27.04 -5.04 17.52
C TRP A 219 -27.42 -4.28 18.79
N VAL A 220 -27.14 -4.88 19.96
CA VAL A 220 -27.33 -4.24 21.27
C VAL A 220 -26.44 -3.00 21.43
N ILE A 221 -25.19 -3.04 20.95
CA ILE A 221 -24.28 -1.88 20.95
C ILE A 221 -24.87 -0.73 20.11
N GLY A 222 -25.43 -1.02 18.93
CA GLY A 222 -26.06 0.00 18.08
C GLY A 222 -27.25 0.70 18.74
N ARG A 223 -28.00 -0.05 19.56
CA ARG A 223 -29.18 0.43 20.32
C ARG A 223 -28.85 1.06 21.67
N ALA A 224 -27.58 1.07 22.09
CA ALA A 224 -27.18 1.63 23.37
C ALA A 224 -27.52 3.13 23.51
N ALA A 225 -27.44 3.89 22.41
CA ALA A 225 -27.82 5.29 22.38
C ALA A 225 -29.34 5.50 22.57
N GLU A 226 -30.16 4.65 21.93
CA GLU A 226 -31.62 4.66 22.08
C GLU A 226 -32.04 4.26 23.50
N LYS A 227 -31.42 3.23 24.07
CA LYS A 227 -31.65 2.77 25.45
C LYS A 227 -31.27 3.82 26.49
N ALA A 228 -30.24 4.62 26.21
CA ALA A 228 -29.82 5.75 27.03
C ALA A 228 -30.65 7.03 26.77
N GLY A 229 -31.59 7.00 25.82
CA GLY A 229 -32.39 8.18 25.44
C GLY A 229 -31.56 9.32 24.82
N ILE A 230 -30.36 9.02 24.31
CA ILE A 230 -29.43 10.03 23.80
C ILE A 230 -29.75 10.27 22.32
N THR A 231 -30.57 11.29 22.06
CA THR A 231 -30.84 11.75 20.68
C THR A 231 -29.73 12.68 20.19
N ALA A 232 -29.25 12.47 18.96
CA ALA A 232 -28.33 13.39 18.33
C ALA A 232 -29.01 14.76 18.12
N LYS A 233 -28.35 15.85 18.53
CA LYS A 233 -28.87 17.21 18.31
C LYS A 233 -28.85 17.53 16.81
N SER A 234 -29.94 18.10 16.31
CA SER A 234 -30.03 18.60 14.93
C SER A 234 -28.96 19.66 14.64
N TYR A 235 -28.51 19.71 13.40
CA TYR A 235 -27.49 20.65 12.95
C TYR A 235 -28.12 22.00 12.56
N ASP A 236 -27.79 23.05 13.31
CA ASP A 236 -28.25 24.41 13.01
C ASP A 236 -27.31 25.11 12.02
N ARG A 237 -27.75 25.26 10.76
CA ARG A 237 -26.97 25.90 9.69
C ARG A 237 -26.62 27.38 9.97
N ASN A 238 -27.46 28.08 10.74
CA ASN A 238 -27.31 29.51 11.03
C ASN A 238 -26.33 29.82 12.17
N ASN A 239 -25.90 28.81 12.94
CA ASN A 239 -24.98 29.02 14.07
C ASN A 239 -23.55 28.64 13.70
N ARG A 240 -22.94 29.44 12.81
CA ARG A 240 -21.59 29.21 12.27
C ARG A 240 -20.50 29.16 13.35
N TRP A 241 -20.73 29.84 14.48
CA TRP A 241 -19.79 29.95 15.61
C TRP A 241 -19.98 28.90 16.71
N LEU A 242 -20.97 28.01 16.57
CA LEU A 242 -21.26 26.96 17.55
C LEU A 242 -20.06 26.03 17.78
N ALA A 243 -19.37 25.67 16.71
CA ALA A 243 -18.18 24.81 16.78
C ALA A 243 -17.02 25.49 17.54
N TRP A 244 -16.85 26.79 17.34
CA TRP A 244 -15.82 27.60 18.01
C TRP A 244 -16.11 27.73 19.51
N ARG A 245 -17.34 28.12 19.89
CA ARG A 245 -17.76 28.15 21.30
C ARG A 245 -17.66 26.81 22.01
N LYS A 246 -18.03 25.70 21.33
CA LYS A 246 -17.85 24.34 21.87
C LYS A 246 -16.37 23.96 22.05
N ARG A 247 -15.47 24.56 21.27
CA ARG A 247 -14.02 24.34 21.41
C ARG A 247 -13.49 25.10 22.62
N GLU A 248 -13.86 26.36 22.79
CA GLU A 248 -13.49 27.16 23.97
C GLU A 248 -14.00 26.54 25.26
N ALA A 249 -15.29 26.18 25.33
CA ALA A 249 -15.87 25.53 26.50
C ALA A 249 -15.17 24.20 26.86
N ARG A 250 -14.68 23.45 25.86
CA ARG A 250 -13.86 22.25 26.09
C ARG A 250 -12.47 22.61 26.63
N ALA A 251 -11.84 23.66 26.11
CA ALA A 251 -10.54 24.13 26.58
C ALA A 251 -10.63 24.62 28.03
N GLU A 252 -11.66 25.38 28.38
CA GLU A 252 -11.95 25.84 29.75
C GLU A 252 -12.19 24.66 30.70
N ARG A 253 -13.05 23.71 30.31
CA ARG A 253 -13.31 22.50 31.13
C ARG A 253 -12.04 21.67 31.32
N ALA A 254 -11.20 21.56 30.29
CA ALA A 254 -9.90 20.88 30.41
C ALA A 254 -8.94 21.64 31.34
N ALA A 255 -8.90 22.97 31.27
CA ALA A 255 -8.11 23.81 32.17
C ALA A 255 -8.59 23.67 33.63
N GLN A 256 -9.90 23.67 33.85
CA GLN A 256 -10.51 23.44 35.17
C GLN A 256 -10.18 22.04 35.72
N MET A 257 -10.26 21.00 34.90
CA MET A 257 -9.87 19.65 35.31
C MET A 257 -8.37 19.56 35.64
N LYS A 258 -7.53 20.27 34.90
CA LYS A 258 -6.08 20.35 35.17
C LYS A 258 -5.78 21.07 36.49
N SER A 259 -6.50 22.14 36.80
CA SER A 259 -6.33 22.89 38.06
C SER A 259 -6.80 22.08 39.28
N LEU A 260 -7.91 21.34 39.17
CA LEU A 260 -8.40 20.43 40.20
C LEU A 260 -7.43 19.27 40.45
N LYS A 261 -6.85 18.71 39.38
CA LYS A 261 -5.82 17.66 39.48
C LYS A 261 -4.52 18.17 40.10
N GLY A 262 -4.15 19.43 39.83
CA GLY A 262 -3.01 20.12 40.46
C GLY A 262 -3.21 20.30 41.96
N LYS A 263 -4.41 20.72 42.40
CA LYS A 263 -4.75 20.88 43.83
C LYS A 263 -4.70 19.57 44.62
N LYS A 264 -5.09 18.44 44.01
CA LYS A 264 -4.97 17.11 44.65
C LYS A 264 -3.53 16.62 44.85
N LYS A 265 -2.54 17.20 44.15
CA LYS A 265 -1.12 16.85 44.26
C LYS A 265 -0.32 17.75 45.22
N ALA A 266 -0.91 18.82 45.74
CA ALA A 266 -0.26 19.66 46.74
C ALA A 266 -0.30 18.92 48.10
N PRO A 267 0.83 18.72 48.80
CA PRO A 267 0.81 18.12 50.12
C PRO A 267 -0.01 19.02 51.05
N ARG A 268 -1.02 18.45 51.73
CA ARG A 268 -1.73 19.14 52.80
C ARG A 268 -0.71 19.44 53.90
N LYS A 269 -0.19 20.68 53.96
CA LYS A 269 0.58 21.14 55.12
C LYS A 269 -0.37 21.11 56.32
N ALA A 270 -0.20 20.13 57.19
CA ALA A 270 -0.82 20.11 58.49
C ALA A 270 -0.27 21.29 59.31
N LYS A 271 -1.16 22.04 59.95
CA LYS A 271 -0.82 23.00 61.01
C LYS A 271 -0.61 22.24 62.30
#